data_AF-A0A8D3WMT1-F1
#
_entry.id   AF-A0A8D3WMT1-F1
#
_cell.length_a   1.000
_cell.length_b   1.000
_cell.length_c   1.000
_cell.angle_alpha   90.00
_cell.angle_beta   90.00
_cell.angle_gamma   90.00
#
_symmetry.space_group_name_H-M   'P 1'
#
loop_
_entity.id
_entity.type
_entity.pdbx_description
1 polymer ?
#
loop_
_entity_poly.entity_id
_entity_poly.type
_entity_poly.pdbx_seq_one_letter_code
_entity_poly.pdbx_strand_id
1 'polypeptide(L)'
;MSPARVTWGEGGVGCGGGSSSPTYLKAFYVVGDQVTADRVVGHRVVDSRDPVRADPGRMSAARPVLSWLSRVTCGGPPGLNGDGMDVGSGARMSVDGAGTQHGDGGADEPGWDVDPDDESGVAVIATVGRQIKAWRESAGMRAGEFGAAIGYGEDLVYKVEGGRRIPRPEFLDRADEILRAGGKLAAMKRDVAEVRYPKKVRDLAKMEAKAVELEAYHHHNINGLLQTEEHMRALFASWLPAYSADDTERMVAARMARWTIFDRDPLPALSFVQEEVTLRRPVGGKAVLRRQLERLLEIGKLRNVSIQIMPTRCEEHPGTGGLIEVLRFPDGSAVGRSEGAFGSRPVSDPKQLRILSMRYGMIRAQALTPRDSLIFVERVLGET
;
A
#
# COMPACT_ATOMS: atom_id res chain seq x y z
N MET A 1 -11.04 37.21 -29.24
CA MET A 1 -11.19 37.38 -27.77
C MET A 1 -11.16 35.99 -27.15
N SER A 2 -10.00 35.58 -26.62
CA SER A 2 -9.85 34.29 -25.93
C SER A 2 -10.30 34.42 -24.47
N PRO A 3 -10.90 33.38 -23.86
CA PRO A 3 -11.30 33.43 -22.46
C PRO A 3 -10.08 33.33 -21.54
N ALA A 4 -10.07 34.14 -20.49
CA ALA A 4 -9.08 34.07 -19.41
C ALA A 4 -9.16 32.71 -18.70
N ARG A 5 -8.01 32.05 -18.50
CA ARG A 5 -7.90 30.87 -17.63
C ARG A 5 -7.80 31.31 -16.18
N VAL A 6 -8.75 30.89 -15.35
CA VAL A 6 -8.66 30.98 -13.88
C VAL A 6 -8.16 29.64 -13.37
N THR A 7 -7.01 29.64 -12.69
CA THR A 7 -6.50 28.46 -11.98
C THR A 7 -6.62 28.68 -10.48
N TRP A 8 -7.41 27.84 -9.81
CA TRP A 8 -7.49 27.79 -8.35
C TRP A 8 -6.45 26.78 -7.84
N GLY A 9 -5.57 27.20 -6.93
CA GLY A 9 -4.66 26.31 -6.21
C GLY A 9 -5.08 26.25 -4.73
N GLU A 10 -5.60 25.10 -4.28
CA GLU A 10 -5.82 24.83 -2.86
C GLU A 10 -4.57 24.17 -2.27
N GLY A 11 -3.80 24.95 -1.49
CA GLY A 11 -2.72 24.42 -0.64
C GLY A 11 -3.14 24.51 0.81
N GLY A 12 -3.68 23.41 1.36
CA GLY A 12 -4.00 23.29 2.79
C GLY A 12 -2.98 22.39 3.50
N VAL A 13 -2.10 22.97 4.30
CA VAL A 13 -1.32 22.24 5.31
C VAL A 13 -1.93 22.59 6.67
N GLY A 14 -2.61 21.64 7.30
CA GLY A 14 -3.16 21.79 8.64
C GLY A 14 -2.30 21.06 9.66
N CYS A 15 -1.66 21.80 10.57
CA CYS A 15 -1.23 21.29 11.88
C CYS A 15 -1.95 22.10 12.96
N GLY A 16 -2.65 21.40 13.86
CA GLY A 16 -3.39 22.01 14.95
C GLY A 16 -2.49 22.57 16.06
N GLY A 17 -2.97 23.62 16.72
CA GLY A 17 -2.37 24.22 17.91
C GLY A 17 -2.74 25.70 18.01
N GLY A 18 -3.55 26.07 19.00
CA GLY A 18 -4.28 27.33 19.05
C GLY A 18 -3.41 28.60 19.07
N SER A 19 -3.71 29.52 18.16
CA SER A 19 -3.87 30.96 18.43
C SER A 19 -4.43 31.62 17.16
N SER A 20 -5.43 32.47 17.33
CA SER A 20 -6.14 33.16 16.25
C SER A 20 -5.21 34.10 15.47
N SER A 21 -4.84 33.74 14.25
CA SER A 21 -4.25 34.63 13.24
C SER A 21 -4.96 34.41 11.90
N PRO A 22 -5.34 35.48 11.16
CA PRO A 22 -6.06 35.32 9.90
C PRO A 22 -5.14 34.75 8.81
N THR A 23 -5.60 33.68 8.15
CA THR A 23 -4.95 33.08 6.98
C THR A 23 -5.09 34.02 5.78
N TYR A 24 -3.98 34.47 5.19
CA TYR A 24 -3.99 35.27 3.97
C TYR A 24 -3.75 34.39 2.74
N LEU A 25 -4.64 34.48 1.75
CA LEU A 25 -4.46 33.92 0.42
C LEU A 25 -4.04 35.06 -0.53
N LYS A 26 -2.93 34.88 -1.25
CA LYS A 26 -2.56 35.73 -2.39
C LYS A 26 -2.97 35.00 -3.67
N ALA A 27 -3.86 35.62 -4.44
CA ALA A 27 -4.19 35.18 -5.79
C ALA A 27 -3.36 35.99 -6.79
N PHE A 28 -2.80 35.32 -7.79
CA PHE A 28 -2.11 35.95 -8.91
C PHE A 28 -2.92 35.68 -10.17
N TYR A 29 -3.12 36.72 -10.99
CA TYR A 29 -3.70 36.56 -12.31
C TYR A 29 -2.70 37.01 -13.36
N VAL A 30 -2.64 36.26 -14.46
CA VAL A 30 -1.84 36.58 -15.64
C VAL A 30 -2.80 37.04 -16.73
N VAL A 31 -2.71 38.31 -17.11
CA VAL A 31 -3.45 38.87 -18.25
C VAL A 31 -2.44 39.37 -19.26
N GLY A 32 -2.14 38.54 -20.26
CA GLY A 32 -1.01 38.79 -21.18
C GLY A 32 0.34 38.75 -20.44
N ASP A 33 1.27 39.64 -20.78
CA ASP A 33 2.62 39.70 -20.19
C ASP A 33 2.69 40.54 -18.89
N GLN A 34 1.58 40.65 -18.16
CA GLN A 34 1.49 41.37 -16.88
C GLN A 34 1.01 40.42 -15.77
N VAL A 35 1.66 40.48 -14.61
CA VAL A 35 1.26 39.78 -13.38
C VAL A 35 0.75 40.81 -12.38
N THR A 36 -0.50 40.67 -11.94
CA THR A 36 -1.09 41.48 -10.87
C THR A 36 -1.45 40.60 -9.67
N ALA A 37 -1.32 41.15 -8.46
CA ALA A 37 -1.56 40.45 -7.20
C ALA A 37 -2.53 41.24 -6.32
N ASP A 38 -3.63 40.61 -5.91
CA ASP A 38 -4.60 41.20 -4.98
C ASP A 38 -4.54 40.52 -3.61
N ARG A 39 -4.84 41.31 -2.56
CA ARG A 39 -5.01 40.82 -1.18
C ARG A 39 -6.47 40.43 -0.96
N VAL A 40 -6.72 39.18 -0.58
CA VAL A 40 -8.06 38.72 -0.18
C VAL A 40 -8.13 38.56 1.34
N VAL A 41 -9.13 39.18 1.96
CA VAL A 41 -9.46 39.05 3.39
C VAL A 41 -10.90 38.56 3.50
N GLY A 42 -11.10 37.26 3.75
CA GLY A 42 -12.44 36.63 3.78
C GLY A 42 -13.14 36.57 2.40
N HIS A 43 -14.48 36.42 2.38
CA HIS A 43 -15.29 36.26 1.15
C HIS A 43 -15.56 37.57 0.37
N ARG A 44 -14.70 38.59 0.44
CA ARG A 44 -14.77 39.79 -0.42
C ARG A 44 -13.39 40.15 -0.97
N VAL A 45 -13.35 40.47 -2.26
CA VAL A 45 -12.17 41.03 -2.96
C VAL A 45 -12.12 42.54 -2.70
N VAL A 46 -10.95 43.07 -2.34
CA VAL A 46 -10.68 44.52 -2.22
C VAL A 46 -9.68 44.89 -3.30
N ASP A 47 -10.09 45.70 -4.28
CA ASP A 47 -9.29 46.21 -5.40
C ASP A 47 -8.20 47.17 -4.88
N SER A 48 -6.92 46.82 -5.04
CA SER A 48 -5.82 47.75 -4.83
C SER A 48 -5.12 48.01 -6.16
N ARG A 49 -5.46 49.14 -6.78
CA ARG A 49 -4.83 49.65 -8.00
C ARG A 49 -3.42 50.14 -7.69
N ASP A 50 -2.41 49.43 -8.19
CA ASP A 50 -1.12 50.03 -8.58
C ASP A 50 -0.38 49.09 -9.56
N PRO A 51 -0.23 49.44 -10.85
CA PRO A 51 0.57 48.67 -11.79
C PRO A 51 2.05 49.09 -11.76
N VAL A 52 2.96 48.12 -11.57
CA VAL A 52 4.41 48.28 -11.81
C VAL A 52 4.70 48.07 -13.30
N ARG A 53 5.26 49.10 -13.95
CA ARG A 53 5.57 49.13 -15.39
C ARG A 53 6.94 48.47 -15.65
N ALA A 54 7.01 47.44 -16.49
CA ALA A 54 8.27 46.86 -16.98
C ALA A 54 8.64 47.45 -18.36
N ASP A 55 9.89 47.88 -18.51
CA ASP A 55 10.47 48.55 -19.68
C ASP A 55 10.99 47.51 -20.72
N PRO A 56 10.52 47.50 -21.99
CA PRO A 56 10.91 46.49 -22.97
C PRO A 56 12.14 46.97 -23.77
N GLY A 57 13.35 46.73 -23.24
CA GLY A 57 14.57 47.25 -23.85
C GLY A 57 15.83 46.43 -23.57
N ARG A 58 15.84 45.12 -23.84
CA ARG A 58 17.01 44.29 -24.25
C ARG A 58 16.64 42.80 -24.24
N MET A 59 16.23 42.29 -25.39
CA MET A 59 16.27 40.85 -25.66
C MET A 59 17.69 40.46 -26.09
N SER A 60 18.34 39.60 -25.30
CA SER A 60 19.42 38.75 -25.78
C SER A 60 19.38 37.43 -25.04
N ALA A 61 19.07 36.37 -25.81
CA ALA A 61 19.39 34.96 -25.62
C ALA A 61 19.73 34.45 -24.21
N ALA A 62 18.85 33.62 -23.64
CA ALA A 62 19.26 32.49 -22.79
C ALA A 62 18.09 31.49 -22.63
N ARG A 63 18.36 30.21 -22.92
CA ARG A 63 17.48 29.06 -22.63
C ARG A 63 17.34 28.88 -21.12
N PRO A 64 16.18 28.48 -20.55
CA PRO A 64 16.16 27.97 -19.18
C PRO A 64 16.25 26.44 -19.19
N VAL A 65 17.45 25.96 -18.87
CA VAL A 65 17.63 24.77 -18.04
C VAL A 65 17.24 25.18 -16.63
N LEU A 66 16.31 24.48 -15.98
CA LEU A 66 16.09 24.62 -14.54
C LEU A 66 16.38 23.29 -13.85
N SER A 67 17.62 23.22 -13.37
CA SER A 67 18.10 22.34 -12.33
C SER A 67 17.36 22.60 -11.03
N TRP A 68 16.89 21.54 -10.38
CA TRP A 68 16.52 21.56 -8.98
C TRP A 68 17.77 21.38 -8.11
N LEU A 69 18.16 22.43 -7.38
CA LEU A 69 19.07 22.34 -6.23
C LEU A 69 18.24 22.69 -5.00
N SER A 70 17.84 21.67 -4.23
CA SER A 70 17.39 21.86 -2.85
C SER A 70 18.60 21.67 -1.95
N ARG A 71 19.04 22.77 -1.33
CA ARG A 71 20.00 22.78 -0.22
C ARG A 71 19.18 22.85 1.07
N VAL A 72 19.06 21.73 1.78
CA VAL A 72 18.54 21.71 3.15
C VAL A 72 19.73 21.91 4.09
N THR A 73 19.75 23.05 4.78
CA THR A 73 20.63 23.28 5.93
C THR A 73 19.91 22.82 7.20
N CYS A 74 20.48 21.84 7.89
CA CYS A 74 20.14 21.46 9.25
C CYS A 74 20.68 22.51 10.23
N GLY A 75 19.86 22.96 11.18
CA GLY A 75 20.28 23.78 12.32
C GLY A 75 19.68 23.19 13.60
N GLY A 76 20.52 22.55 14.41
CA GLY A 76 20.23 22.17 15.80
C GLY A 76 20.46 23.34 16.78
N PRO A 77 20.05 23.21 18.06
CA PRO A 77 20.15 24.27 19.06
C PRO A 77 21.55 24.38 19.71
N PRO A 78 21.88 25.52 20.36
CA PRO A 78 23.24 25.93 20.66
C PRO A 78 23.80 25.35 21.97
N GLY A 79 25.13 25.20 21.99
CA GLY A 79 25.90 24.62 23.08
C GLY A 79 26.30 25.57 24.22
N LEU A 80 26.97 24.97 25.19
CA LEU A 80 27.86 25.61 26.16
C LEU A 80 29.18 24.85 26.16
N ASN A 81 30.27 25.59 25.98
CA ASN A 81 31.66 25.12 25.92
C ASN A 81 32.23 24.77 27.31
N GLY A 82 33.25 23.92 27.33
CA GLY A 82 34.13 23.73 28.47
C GLY A 82 35.15 22.61 28.26
N ASP A 83 36.29 22.95 27.67
CA ASP A 83 37.50 22.20 27.36
C ASP A 83 38.03 21.17 28.40
N GLY A 84 38.77 20.17 27.92
CA GLY A 84 39.75 19.45 28.74
C GLY A 84 40.09 18.03 28.29
N MET A 85 41.12 17.90 27.47
CA MET A 85 41.75 16.66 27.02
C MET A 85 42.68 16.11 28.13
N ASP A 86 42.62 14.82 28.49
CA ASP A 86 43.84 14.01 28.65
C ASP A 86 43.62 12.49 28.82
N VAL A 87 44.65 11.75 28.40
CA VAL A 87 44.86 10.30 28.28
C VAL A 87 44.92 9.52 29.61
N GLY A 88 44.50 8.24 29.60
CA GLY A 88 44.71 7.35 30.75
C GLY A 88 44.35 5.87 30.55
N SER A 89 45.39 5.05 30.41
CA SER A 89 45.47 3.58 30.50
C SER A 89 44.62 2.92 31.60
N GLY A 90 44.18 1.67 31.38
CA GLY A 90 44.24 0.66 32.44
C GLY A 90 43.04 -0.29 32.61
N ALA A 91 43.38 -1.59 32.56
CA ALA A 91 42.88 -2.67 33.41
C ALA A 91 41.58 -3.44 33.03
N ARG A 92 41.85 -4.71 32.73
CA ARG A 92 40.97 -5.88 32.80
C ARG A 92 40.29 -5.99 34.18
N MET A 93 39.04 -6.45 34.20
CA MET A 93 38.58 -7.40 35.22
C MET A 93 37.61 -8.41 34.60
N SER A 94 38.00 -9.68 34.69
CA SER A 94 37.15 -10.85 34.51
C SER A 94 36.09 -10.89 35.61
N VAL A 95 34.88 -11.31 35.26
CA VAL A 95 33.95 -11.94 36.20
C VAL A 95 33.48 -13.24 35.54
N ASP A 96 33.97 -14.36 36.08
CA ASP A 96 33.38 -15.67 35.85
C ASP A 96 32.05 -15.74 36.62
N GLY A 97 30.95 -15.97 35.91
CA GLY A 97 29.63 -16.15 36.48
C GLY A 97 28.86 -17.15 35.64
N ALA A 98 28.68 -18.34 36.17
CA ALA A 98 28.02 -19.50 35.57
C ALA A 98 26.80 -19.14 34.70
N GLY A 99 26.96 -19.33 33.38
CA GLY A 99 25.87 -19.24 32.43
C GLY A 99 24.86 -20.36 32.66
N THR A 100 23.74 -20.02 33.29
CA THR A 100 22.50 -20.77 33.12
C THR A 100 22.18 -20.74 31.62
N GLN A 101 22.07 -21.91 30.98
CA GLN A 101 21.63 -22.00 29.60
C GLN A 101 20.20 -21.47 29.51
N HIS A 102 20.04 -20.18 29.22
CA HIS A 102 18.81 -19.66 28.65
C HIS A 102 18.69 -20.29 27.25
N GLY A 103 17.74 -21.22 27.13
CA GLY A 103 17.29 -21.70 25.85
C GLY A 103 16.95 -20.51 24.97
N ASP A 104 17.48 -20.53 23.75
CA ASP A 104 17.28 -19.57 22.68
C ASP A 104 15.81 -19.12 22.65
N GLY A 105 15.57 -17.94 23.19
CA GLY A 105 14.25 -17.36 23.32
C GLY A 105 13.74 -17.06 21.93
N GLY A 106 12.79 -17.87 21.45
CA GLY A 106 12.05 -17.61 20.22
C GLY A 106 11.60 -16.15 20.23
N ALA A 107 12.31 -15.35 19.45
CA ALA A 107 12.28 -13.91 19.52
C ALA A 107 10.85 -13.39 19.28
N ASP A 108 10.53 -12.27 19.93
CA ASP A 108 9.42 -11.38 19.58
C ASP A 108 9.58 -10.94 18.11
N GLU A 109 9.14 -11.78 17.19
CA GLU A 109 9.34 -11.59 15.76
C GLU A 109 8.30 -10.58 15.24
N PRO A 110 8.71 -9.45 14.63
CA PRO A 110 7.76 -8.46 14.08
C PRO A 110 6.82 -9.09 13.04
N GLY A 111 5.53 -8.70 12.99
CA GLY A 111 4.65 -9.05 11.86
C GLY A 111 3.45 -9.99 12.13
N TRP A 112 3.15 -10.35 13.38
CA TRP A 112 1.88 -11.02 13.75
C TRP A 112 1.07 -10.23 14.78
N ASP A 113 1.29 -8.93 14.83
CA ASP A 113 0.48 -8.05 15.65
C ASP A 113 -0.85 -7.82 14.95
N VAL A 114 -1.92 -7.67 15.74
CA VAL A 114 -3.25 -7.40 15.18
C VAL A 114 -3.31 -5.94 14.74
N ASP A 115 -3.78 -5.70 13.51
CA ASP A 115 -4.04 -4.36 13.00
C ASP A 115 -5.09 -3.66 13.90
N PRO A 116 -4.74 -2.57 14.62
CA PRO A 116 -5.66 -1.93 15.56
C PRO A 116 -6.89 -1.30 14.87
N ASP A 117 -6.80 -0.99 13.57
CA ASP A 117 -7.90 -0.45 12.78
C ASP A 117 -8.85 -1.55 12.26
N ASP A 118 -8.54 -2.82 12.54
CA ASP A 118 -9.34 -4.00 12.20
C ASP A 118 -10.14 -4.51 13.40
N GLU A 119 -11.18 -3.75 13.80
CA GLU A 119 -12.07 -4.12 14.92
C GLU A 119 -12.57 -5.58 14.86
N SER A 120 -12.85 -6.09 13.65
CA SER A 120 -13.29 -7.46 13.44
C SER A 120 -12.17 -8.48 13.69
N GLY A 121 -10.95 -8.19 13.22
CA GLY A 121 -9.76 -8.98 13.46
C GLY A 121 -9.38 -9.00 14.93
N VAL A 122 -9.40 -7.84 15.59
CA VAL A 122 -9.19 -7.69 17.04
C VAL A 122 -10.20 -8.55 17.82
N ALA A 123 -11.48 -8.52 17.46
CA ALA A 123 -12.51 -9.30 18.13
C ALA A 123 -12.29 -10.82 17.97
N VAL A 124 -11.93 -11.30 16.77
CA VAL A 124 -11.64 -12.72 16.51
C VAL A 124 -10.43 -13.18 17.32
N ILE A 125 -9.32 -12.44 17.25
CA ILE A 125 -8.07 -12.83 17.93
C ILE A 125 -8.20 -12.74 19.45
N ALA A 126 -8.90 -11.73 19.97
CA ALA A 126 -9.24 -11.68 21.39
C ALA A 126 -10.14 -12.83 21.82
N THR A 127 -11.05 -13.31 20.96
CA THR A 127 -11.89 -14.47 21.27
C THR A 127 -11.09 -15.76 21.31
N VAL A 128 -10.21 -15.98 20.33
CA VAL A 128 -9.29 -17.12 20.30
C VAL A 128 -8.35 -17.10 21.51
N GLY A 129 -7.78 -15.94 21.85
CA GLY A 129 -6.94 -15.76 23.03
C GLY A 129 -7.66 -16.12 24.34
N ARG A 130 -8.91 -15.64 24.51
CA ARG A 130 -9.74 -16.00 25.67
C ARG A 130 -10.03 -17.50 25.75
N GLN A 131 -10.27 -18.14 24.62
CA GLN A 131 -10.48 -19.58 24.54
C GLN A 131 -9.23 -20.36 24.97
N ILE A 132 -8.07 -20.05 24.40
CA ILE A 132 -6.78 -20.67 24.79
C ILE A 132 -6.54 -20.53 26.29
N LYS A 133 -6.75 -19.33 26.83
CA LYS A 133 -6.64 -19.07 28.27
C LYS A 133 -7.59 -19.93 29.10
N ALA A 134 -8.85 -20.05 28.69
CA ALA A 134 -9.84 -20.86 29.40
C ALA A 134 -9.47 -22.35 29.42
N TRP A 135 -8.96 -22.89 28.30
CA TRP A 135 -8.47 -24.26 28.24
C TRP A 135 -7.21 -24.45 29.10
N ARG A 136 -6.28 -23.50 29.07
CA ARG A 136 -5.07 -23.54 29.91
C ARG A 136 -5.39 -23.55 31.39
N GLU A 137 -6.29 -22.66 31.84
CA GLU A 137 -6.71 -22.58 33.24
C GLU A 137 -7.48 -23.82 33.67
N SER A 138 -8.31 -24.38 32.79
CA SER A 138 -9.02 -25.64 33.05
C SER A 138 -8.07 -26.85 33.18
N ALA A 139 -6.92 -26.80 32.50
CA ALA A 139 -5.84 -27.78 32.63
C ALA A 139 -4.93 -27.51 33.84
N GLY A 140 -5.17 -26.44 34.62
CA GLY A 140 -4.38 -26.09 35.79
C GLY A 140 -2.97 -25.57 35.49
N MET A 141 -2.68 -25.19 34.24
CA MET A 141 -1.34 -24.78 33.82
C MET A 141 -1.13 -23.26 33.97
N ARG A 142 0.04 -22.84 34.46
CA ARG A 142 0.45 -21.44 34.41
C ARG A 142 0.89 -21.05 33.00
N ALA A 143 0.85 -19.76 32.66
CA ALA A 143 1.24 -19.28 31.32
C ALA A 143 2.68 -19.68 30.95
N GLY A 144 3.63 -19.56 31.90
CA GLY A 144 5.02 -19.98 31.68
C GLY A 144 5.18 -21.49 31.49
N GLU A 145 4.45 -22.32 32.24
CA GLU A 145 4.46 -23.79 32.10
C GLU A 145 3.88 -24.22 30.75
N PHE A 146 2.78 -23.59 30.34
CA PHE A 146 2.17 -23.81 29.04
C PHE A 146 3.11 -23.40 27.92
N GLY A 147 3.68 -22.19 27.98
CA GLY A 147 4.66 -21.70 27.01
C GLY A 147 5.83 -22.67 26.85
N ALA A 148 6.44 -23.10 27.95
CA ALA A 148 7.53 -24.08 27.92
C ALA A 148 7.12 -25.41 27.26
N ALA A 149 5.89 -25.89 27.53
CA ALA A 149 5.38 -27.14 26.95
C ALA A 149 5.14 -27.05 25.43
N ILE A 150 4.74 -25.88 24.91
CA ILE A 150 4.52 -25.68 23.46
C ILE A 150 5.75 -25.11 22.73
N GLY A 151 6.81 -24.77 23.45
CA GLY A 151 8.08 -24.24 22.90
C GLY A 151 8.08 -22.72 22.66
N TYR A 152 7.33 -21.95 23.43
CA TYR A 152 7.24 -20.49 23.34
C TYR A 152 7.46 -19.81 24.70
N GLY A 153 7.91 -18.55 24.69
CA GLY A 153 8.08 -17.78 25.93
C GLY A 153 6.76 -17.40 26.60
N GLU A 154 6.78 -17.20 27.93
CA GLU A 154 5.60 -16.79 28.71
C GLU A 154 4.97 -15.48 28.21
N ASP A 155 5.79 -14.52 27.79
CA ASP A 155 5.32 -13.23 27.27
C ASP A 155 4.50 -13.38 25.97
N LEU A 156 4.92 -14.27 25.06
CA LEU A 156 4.17 -14.57 23.85
C LEU A 156 2.80 -15.18 24.19
N VAL A 157 2.75 -16.07 25.18
CA VAL A 157 1.48 -16.65 25.67
C VAL A 157 0.55 -15.55 26.15
N TYR A 158 1.01 -14.60 26.96
CA TYR A 158 0.19 -13.47 27.40
C TYR A 158 -0.29 -12.58 26.25
N LYS A 159 0.56 -12.32 25.24
CA LYS A 159 0.19 -11.54 24.06
C LYS A 159 -0.88 -12.24 23.22
N VAL A 160 -0.76 -13.56 23.03
CA VAL A 160 -1.75 -14.38 22.32
C VAL A 160 -3.07 -14.45 23.09
N GLU A 161 -3.02 -14.77 24.39
CA GLU A 161 -4.21 -14.84 25.25
C GLU A 161 -4.92 -13.49 25.38
N GLY A 162 -4.15 -12.41 25.41
CA GLY A 162 -4.66 -11.03 25.44
C GLY A 162 -5.16 -10.52 24.08
N GLY A 163 -5.07 -11.31 23.01
CA GLY A 163 -5.53 -10.94 21.68
C GLY A 163 -4.67 -9.89 20.98
N ARG A 164 -3.46 -9.62 21.47
CA ARG A 164 -2.51 -8.67 20.86
C ARG A 164 -1.64 -9.30 19.78
N ARG A 165 -1.55 -10.63 19.78
CA ARG A 165 -0.75 -11.41 18.84
C ARG A 165 -1.61 -12.48 18.17
N ILE A 166 -1.52 -12.56 16.85
CA ILE A 166 -2.14 -13.62 16.06
C ILE A 166 -1.35 -14.92 16.30
N PRO A 167 -1.97 -15.99 16.82
CA PRO A 167 -1.26 -17.24 17.06
C PRO A 167 -0.88 -17.92 15.74
N ARG A 168 0.33 -18.46 15.67
CA ARG A 168 0.80 -19.25 14.51
C ARG A 168 -0.01 -20.56 14.41
N PRO A 169 -0.18 -21.17 13.23
CA PRO A 169 -0.88 -22.44 13.09
C PRO A 169 -0.29 -23.55 13.99
N GLU A 170 1.04 -23.61 14.10
CA GLU A 170 1.75 -24.59 14.92
C GLU A 170 1.53 -24.36 16.42
N PHE A 171 1.34 -23.09 16.82
CA PHE A 171 0.95 -22.75 18.19
C PHE A 171 -0.43 -23.35 18.51
N LEU A 172 -1.40 -23.22 17.60
CA LEU A 172 -2.76 -23.74 17.79
C LEU A 172 -2.80 -25.26 17.80
N ASP A 173 -1.97 -25.92 16.98
CA ASP A 173 -1.84 -27.38 16.99
C ASP A 173 -1.28 -27.90 18.32
N ARG A 174 -0.13 -27.36 18.74
CA ARG A 174 0.49 -27.77 20.00
C ARG A 174 -0.37 -27.42 21.21
N ALA A 175 -1.05 -26.28 21.17
CA ALA A 175 -2.00 -25.91 22.22
C ALA A 175 -3.15 -26.92 22.32
N ASP A 176 -3.69 -27.38 21.20
CA ASP A 176 -4.75 -28.38 21.17
C ASP A 176 -4.31 -29.72 21.81
N GLU A 177 -3.11 -30.17 21.45
CA GLU A 177 -2.50 -31.41 21.97
C GLU A 177 -2.22 -31.32 23.48
N ILE A 178 -1.48 -30.28 23.92
CA ILE A 178 -1.07 -30.11 25.32
C ILE A 178 -2.27 -29.87 26.23
N LEU A 179 -3.24 -29.07 25.79
CA LEU A 179 -4.44 -28.77 26.57
C LEU A 179 -5.55 -29.80 26.40
N ARG A 180 -5.31 -30.84 25.57
CA ARG A 180 -6.26 -31.92 25.25
C ARG A 180 -7.62 -31.37 24.80
N ALA A 181 -7.60 -30.34 23.94
CA ALA A 181 -8.81 -29.64 23.52
C ALA A 181 -9.67 -30.45 22.53
N GLY A 182 -9.12 -31.51 21.94
CA GLY A 182 -9.85 -32.46 21.10
C GLY A 182 -10.18 -31.89 19.73
N GLY A 183 -9.23 -31.19 19.12
CA GLY A 183 -9.30 -30.55 17.81
C GLY A 183 -9.97 -29.17 17.80
N LYS A 184 -10.47 -28.68 18.94
CA LYS A 184 -11.22 -27.41 19.01
C LYS A 184 -10.34 -26.19 18.81
N LEU A 185 -9.13 -26.18 19.37
CA LEU A 185 -8.17 -25.10 19.19
C LEU A 185 -7.55 -25.16 17.79
N ALA A 186 -7.23 -26.37 17.30
CA ALA A 186 -6.73 -26.57 15.95
C ALA A 186 -7.75 -26.13 14.88
N ALA A 187 -9.05 -26.32 15.11
CA ALA A 187 -10.11 -25.89 14.20
C ALA A 187 -10.17 -24.36 13.99
N MET A 188 -9.79 -23.57 15.00
CA MET A 188 -9.76 -22.10 14.93
C MET A 188 -8.68 -21.56 13.99
N LYS A 189 -7.78 -22.41 13.47
CA LYS A 189 -6.76 -22.01 12.49
C LYS A 189 -7.35 -21.30 11.27
N ARG A 190 -8.54 -21.68 10.83
CA ARG A 190 -9.22 -21.03 9.68
C ARG A 190 -9.58 -19.58 9.99
N ASP A 191 -10.19 -19.35 11.16
CA ASP A 191 -10.61 -18.01 11.59
C ASP A 191 -9.40 -17.09 11.82
N VAL A 192 -8.33 -17.63 12.42
CA VAL A 192 -7.07 -16.91 12.65
C VAL A 192 -6.32 -16.64 11.36
N ALA A 193 -6.31 -17.60 10.41
CA ALA A 193 -5.68 -17.42 9.11
C ALA A 193 -6.34 -16.30 8.31
N GLU A 194 -7.67 -16.12 8.42
CA GLU A 194 -8.33 -14.97 7.83
C GLU A 194 -7.80 -13.67 8.41
N VAL A 195 -7.67 -13.53 9.74
CA VAL A 195 -7.23 -12.28 10.40
C VAL A 195 -5.77 -11.93 10.15
N ARG A 196 -4.95 -12.92 9.75
CA ARG A 196 -3.54 -12.69 9.40
C ARG A 196 -3.36 -11.62 8.31
N TYR A 197 -4.33 -11.41 7.44
CA TYR A 197 -4.20 -10.46 6.34
C TYR A 197 -4.76 -9.07 6.71
N PRO A 198 -4.15 -7.96 6.25
CA PRO A 198 -4.68 -6.62 6.51
C PRO A 198 -6.13 -6.48 6.06
N LYS A 199 -6.99 -5.82 6.84
CA LYS A 199 -8.44 -5.64 6.57
C LYS A 199 -8.75 -5.25 5.13
N LYS A 200 -8.03 -4.27 4.58
CA LYS A 200 -8.20 -3.81 3.20
C LYS A 200 -8.01 -4.91 2.15
N VAL A 201 -7.07 -5.84 2.40
CA VAL A 201 -6.81 -6.99 1.53
C VAL A 201 -7.90 -8.04 1.70
N ARG A 202 -8.38 -8.27 2.94
CA ARG A 202 -9.47 -9.21 3.23
C ARG A 202 -10.79 -8.77 2.60
N ASP A 203 -11.15 -7.51 2.78
CA ASP A 203 -12.37 -6.93 2.23
C ASP A 203 -12.34 -6.97 0.70
N LEU A 204 -11.19 -6.65 0.10
CA LEU A 204 -10.99 -6.78 -1.34
C LEU A 204 -11.13 -8.23 -1.81
N ALA A 205 -10.44 -9.19 -1.18
CA ALA A 205 -10.52 -10.60 -1.53
C ALA A 205 -11.95 -11.14 -1.37
N LYS A 206 -12.68 -10.72 -0.33
CA LYS A 206 -14.10 -11.09 -0.12
C LYS A 206 -15.01 -10.53 -1.21
N MET A 207 -14.75 -9.32 -1.69
CA MET A 207 -15.48 -8.75 -2.83
C MET A 207 -15.12 -9.47 -4.14
N GLU A 208 -13.83 -9.69 -4.42
CA GLU A 208 -13.37 -10.44 -5.60
C GLU A 208 -13.95 -11.86 -5.64
N ALA A 209 -14.00 -12.54 -4.50
CA ALA A 209 -14.59 -13.87 -4.36
C ALA A 209 -16.09 -13.92 -4.71
N LYS A 210 -16.80 -12.79 -4.66
CA LYS A 210 -18.22 -12.66 -5.03
C LYS A 210 -18.43 -12.01 -6.41
N ALA A 211 -17.42 -11.36 -6.95
CA ALA A 211 -17.53 -10.60 -8.19
C ALA A 211 -17.77 -11.53 -9.39
N VAL A 212 -18.66 -11.14 -10.29
CA VAL A 212 -18.87 -11.77 -11.62
C VAL A 212 -18.06 -11.08 -12.71
N GLU A 213 -17.65 -9.84 -12.47
CA GLU A 213 -16.81 -9.05 -13.36
C GLU A 213 -15.83 -8.21 -12.55
N LEU A 214 -14.58 -8.15 -13.01
CA LEU A 214 -13.52 -7.29 -12.49
C LEU A 214 -12.93 -6.50 -13.65
N GLU A 215 -12.99 -5.18 -13.55
CA GLU A 215 -12.37 -4.24 -14.47
C GLU A 215 -11.27 -3.48 -13.72
N ALA A 216 -10.01 -3.63 -14.12
CA ALA A 216 -8.88 -2.99 -13.46
C ALA A 216 -7.95 -2.28 -14.44
N TYR A 217 -7.57 -1.05 -14.11
CA TYR A 217 -6.56 -0.25 -14.79
C TYR A 217 -5.44 0.09 -13.80
N HIS A 218 -4.20 -0.27 -14.14
CA HIS A 218 -3.02 0.13 -13.36
C HIS A 218 -1.96 0.83 -14.21
N HIS A 219 -1.32 1.81 -13.60
CA HIS A 219 -0.50 2.80 -14.30
C HIS A 219 0.97 2.86 -13.85
N HIS A 220 1.27 2.60 -12.57
CA HIS A 220 2.66 2.62 -12.06
C HIS A 220 3.20 1.26 -11.62
N ASN A 221 2.33 0.27 -11.39
CA ASN A 221 2.69 -1.08 -10.96
C ASN A 221 1.82 -2.08 -11.71
N ILE A 222 2.35 -3.27 -12.00
CA ILE A 222 1.54 -4.38 -12.51
C ILE A 222 0.47 -4.70 -11.46
N ASN A 223 -0.79 -4.84 -11.89
CA ASN A 223 -1.92 -5.29 -11.08
C ASN A 223 -1.55 -6.56 -10.28
N GLY A 224 -1.88 -6.56 -8.99
CA GLY A 224 -1.45 -7.60 -8.05
C GLY A 224 -1.89 -9.02 -8.40
N LEU A 225 -3.02 -9.21 -9.10
CA LEU A 225 -3.48 -10.53 -9.55
C LEU A 225 -2.62 -11.08 -10.69
N LEU A 226 -1.96 -10.20 -11.44
CA LEU A 226 -1.12 -10.57 -12.59
C LEU A 226 0.35 -10.80 -12.20
N GLN A 227 0.75 -10.44 -10.98
CA GLN A 227 2.14 -10.50 -10.55
C GLN A 227 2.62 -11.95 -10.32
N THR A 228 3.91 -12.23 -10.45
CA THR A 228 4.54 -13.46 -9.92
C THR A 228 5.01 -13.26 -8.48
N GLU A 229 5.27 -14.34 -7.75
CA GLU A 229 5.75 -14.26 -6.36
C GLU A 229 7.05 -13.44 -6.25
N GLU A 230 8.00 -13.65 -7.15
CA GLU A 230 9.30 -12.96 -7.15
C GLU A 230 9.13 -11.47 -7.43
N HIS A 231 8.21 -11.10 -8.33
CA HIS A 231 7.87 -9.71 -8.59
C HIS A 231 7.19 -9.06 -7.37
N MET A 232 6.27 -9.76 -6.71
CA MET A 232 5.62 -9.26 -5.48
C MET A 232 6.65 -8.98 -4.39
N ARG A 233 7.56 -9.94 -4.15
CA ARG A 233 8.62 -9.84 -3.15
C ARG A 233 9.55 -8.66 -3.45
N ALA A 234 9.99 -8.52 -4.70
CA ALA A 234 10.83 -7.41 -5.12
C ALA A 234 10.11 -6.04 -5.01
N LEU A 235 8.82 -5.98 -5.35
CA LEU A 235 8.02 -4.78 -5.23
C LEU A 235 7.88 -4.35 -3.76
N PHE A 236 7.50 -5.26 -2.86
CA PHE A 236 7.35 -4.95 -1.44
C PHE A 236 8.67 -4.59 -0.76
N ALA A 237 9.78 -5.24 -1.13
CA ALA A 237 11.11 -4.89 -0.64
C ALA A 237 11.54 -3.46 -1.00
N SER A 238 10.94 -2.85 -2.03
CA SER A 238 11.22 -1.47 -2.44
C SER A 238 10.40 -0.41 -1.70
N TRP A 239 9.41 -0.80 -0.90
CA TRP A 239 8.51 0.14 -0.25
C TRP A 239 9.15 0.83 0.94
N LEU A 240 8.69 2.06 1.21
CA LEU A 240 9.17 2.88 2.31
C LEU A 240 7.99 3.35 3.18
N PRO A 241 8.10 3.27 4.53
CA PRO A 241 9.18 2.63 5.29
C PRO A 241 9.35 1.14 4.98
N ALA A 242 10.57 0.63 5.16
CA ALA A 242 10.89 -0.76 4.83
C ALA A 242 10.04 -1.72 5.67
N TYR A 243 9.47 -2.71 5.00
CA TYR A 243 8.80 -3.82 5.67
C TYR A 243 9.82 -4.79 6.26
N SER A 244 9.44 -5.44 7.37
CA SER A 244 10.17 -6.61 7.86
C SER A 244 10.07 -7.75 6.84
N ALA A 245 10.95 -8.75 6.96
CA ALA A 245 10.89 -9.95 6.14
C ALA A 245 9.53 -10.67 6.31
N ASP A 246 9.07 -10.81 7.55
CA ASP A 246 7.80 -11.43 7.89
C ASP A 246 6.58 -10.67 7.33
N ASP A 247 6.59 -9.34 7.40
CA ASP A 247 5.55 -8.52 6.79
C ASP A 247 5.52 -8.69 5.26
N THR A 248 6.69 -8.79 4.64
CA THR A 248 6.82 -9.04 3.19
C THR A 248 6.22 -10.39 2.83
N GLU A 249 6.59 -11.47 3.52
CA GLU A 249 6.02 -12.81 3.29
C GLU A 249 4.51 -12.82 3.48
N ARG A 250 4.01 -12.14 4.51
CA ARG A 250 2.58 -12.03 4.78
C ARG A 250 1.85 -11.34 3.64
N MET A 251 2.40 -10.25 3.10
CA MET A 251 1.81 -9.50 1.99
C MET A 251 1.86 -10.27 0.67
N VAL A 252 2.96 -10.99 0.42
CA VAL A 252 3.09 -11.90 -0.74
C VAL A 252 2.05 -13.01 -0.65
N ALA A 253 1.96 -13.71 0.47
CA ALA A 253 0.97 -14.77 0.69
C ALA A 253 -0.47 -14.25 0.54
N ALA A 254 -0.77 -13.05 1.04
CA ALA A 254 -2.09 -12.42 0.91
C ALA A 254 -2.46 -12.17 -0.56
N ARG A 255 -1.48 -11.75 -1.38
CA ARG A 255 -1.69 -11.49 -2.79
C ARG A 255 -1.80 -12.78 -3.59
N MET A 256 -1.00 -13.81 -3.29
CA MET A 256 -1.08 -15.13 -3.91
C MET A 256 -2.40 -15.84 -3.61
N ALA A 257 -2.94 -15.70 -2.39
CA ALA A 257 -4.23 -16.29 -2.02
C ALA A 257 -5.38 -15.83 -2.94
N ARG A 258 -5.26 -14.64 -3.54
CA ARG A 258 -6.25 -14.08 -4.48
C ARG A 258 -6.19 -14.71 -5.88
N TRP A 259 -5.12 -15.43 -6.24
CA TRP A 259 -5.02 -16.09 -7.56
C TRP A 259 -6.10 -17.15 -7.79
N THR A 260 -6.72 -17.65 -6.72
CA THR A 260 -7.88 -18.54 -6.79
C THR A 260 -9.03 -18.00 -7.66
N ILE A 261 -9.08 -16.69 -7.90
CA ILE A 261 -10.05 -16.06 -8.81
C ILE A 261 -9.97 -16.56 -10.26
N PHE A 262 -8.80 -17.00 -10.73
CA PHE A 262 -8.61 -17.49 -12.09
C PHE A 262 -9.21 -18.89 -12.32
N ASP A 263 -9.36 -19.68 -11.25
CA ASP A 263 -9.78 -21.08 -11.29
C ASP A 263 -11.16 -21.32 -10.64
N ARG A 264 -11.84 -20.26 -10.21
CA ARG A 264 -13.13 -20.34 -9.51
C ARG A 264 -14.27 -20.74 -10.46
N ASP A 265 -15.26 -21.47 -9.94
CA ASP A 265 -16.54 -21.72 -10.60
C ASP A 265 -17.69 -20.97 -9.89
N PRO A 266 -18.52 -20.16 -10.59
CA PRO A 266 -18.36 -19.74 -11.98
C PRO A 266 -17.18 -18.77 -12.18
N LEU A 267 -16.56 -18.87 -13.36
CA LEU A 267 -15.45 -18.01 -13.76
C LEU A 267 -15.94 -16.56 -13.92
N PRO A 268 -15.31 -15.58 -13.22
CA PRO A 268 -15.59 -14.17 -13.46
C PRO A 268 -14.96 -13.68 -14.76
N ALA A 269 -15.57 -12.68 -15.38
CA ALA A 269 -14.95 -11.92 -16.46
C ALA A 269 -13.90 -10.96 -15.88
N LEU A 270 -12.63 -11.11 -16.29
CA LEU A 270 -11.51 -10.34 -15.78
C LEU A 270 -10.92 -9.49 -16.91
N SER A 271 -10.96 -8.17 -16.75
CA SER A 271 -10.44 -7.20 -17.72
C SER A 271 -9.37 -6.34 -17.08
N PHE A 272 -8.14 -6.43 -17.60
CA PHE A 272 -6.99 -5.67 -17.13
C PHE A 272 -6.49 -4.75 -18.23
N VAL A 273 -6.27 -3.47 -17.89
CA VAL A 273 -5.50 -2.54 -18.73
C VAL A 273 -4.26 -2.11 -17.97
N GLN A 274 -3.08 -2.36 -18.53
CA GLN A 274 -1.79 -2.02 -17.93
C GLN A 274 -1.07 -0.98 -18.75
N GLU A 275 -0.50 0.03 -18.10
CA GLU A 275 0.42 0.94 -18.77
C GLU A 275 1.70 0.24 -19.22
N GLU A 276 2.12 0.53 -20.46
CA GLU A 276 3.35 0.01 -21.07
C GLU A 276 4.58 0.20 -20.15
N VAL A 277 4.65 1.33 -19.43
CA VAL A 277 5.78 1.62 -18.52
C VAL A 277 5.96 0.55 -17.44
N THR A 278 4.87 -0.11 -17.01
CA THR A 278 4.90 -1.14 -15.97
C THR A 278 5.57 -2.43 -16.46
N LEU A 279 5.50 -2.71 -17.76
CA LEU A 279 6.12 -3.88 -18.41
C LEU A 279 7.61 -3.64 -18.72
N ARG A 280 8.05 -2.39 -18.71
CA ARG A 280 9.45 -2.02 -19.02
C ARG A 280 10.30 -1.77 -17.77
N ARG A 281 9.68 -1.62 -16.60
CA ARG A 281 10.39 -1.35 -15.34
C ARG A 281 10.96 -2.65 -14.76
N PRO A 282 12.28 -2.78 -14.58
CA PRO A 282 12.90 -4.03 -14.11
C PRO A 282 12.83 -4.18 -12.58
N VAL A 283 11.62 -4.18 -12.02
CA VAL A 283 11.40 -4.44 -10.58
C VAL A 283 11.91 -5.84 -10.27
N GLY A 284 12.87 -5.94 -9.33
CA GLY A 284 13.55 -7.20 -9.01
C GLY A 284 14.64 -7.62 -9.99
N GLY A 285 14.97 -6.78 -10.97
CA GLY A 285 15.96 -7.06 -12.01
C GLY A 285 15.39 -7.76 -13.25
N LYS A 286 16.23 -7.95 -14.26
CA LYS A 286 15.81 -8.47 -15.58
C LYS A 286 15.20 -9.87 -15.52
N ALA A 287 15.78 -10.77 -14.71
CA ALA A 287 15.27 -12.14 -14.58
C ALA A 287 13.85 -12.18 -14.00
N VAL A 288 13.57 -11.36 -12.98
CA VAL A 288 12.23 -11.24 -12.38
C VAL A 288 11.24 -10.63 -13.38
N LEU A 289 11.64 -9.57 -14.09
CA LEU A 289 10.80 -8.98 -15.13
C LEU A 289 10.47 -9.99 -16.24
N ARG A 290 11.46 -10.78 -16.68
CA ARG A 290 11.25 -11.81 -17.69
C ARG A 290 10.17 -12.81 -17.27
N ARG A 291 10.29 -13.36 -16.05
CA ARG A 291 9.29 -14.29 -15.46
C ARG A 291 7.91 -13.63 -15.34
N GLN A 292 7.88 -12.36 -14.98
CA GLN A 292 6.66 -11.58 -14.89
C GLN A 292 5.96 -11.41 -16.25
N LEU A 293 6.71 -11.16 -17.33
CA LEU A 293 6.15 -11.06 -18.69
C LEU A 293 5.67 -12.42 -19.20
N GLU A 294 6.41 -13.51 -18.93
CA GLU A 294 5.99 -14.90 -19.20
C GLU A 294 4.63 -15.19 -18.54
N ARG A 295 4.46 -14.80 -17.26
CA ARG A 295 3.19 -14.95 -16.53
C ARG A 295 2.03 -14.19 -17.19
N LEU A 296 2.26 -12.99 -17.71
CA LEU A 296 1.21 -12.24 -18.44
C LEU A 296 0.75 -13.00 -19.69
N LEU A 297 1.68 -13.62 -20.43
CA LEU A 297 1.35 -14.42 -21.61
C LEU A 297 0.59 -15.71 -21.25
N GLU A 298 0.89 -16.33 -20.10
CA GLU A 298 0.14 -17.48 -19.60
C GLU A 298 -1.28 -17.10 -19.20
N ILE A 299 -1.45 -16.08 -18.37
CA ILE A 299 -2.76 -15.61 -17.91
C ILE A 299 -3.59 -15.09 -19.09
N GLY A 300 -2.97 -14.41 -20.05
CA GLY A 300 -3.63 -13.86 -21.23
C GLY A 300 -4.24 -14.92 -22.17
N LYS A 301 -3.93 -16.21 -21.98
CA LYS A 301 -4.55 -17.32 -22.72
C LYS A 301 -5.86 -17.82 -22.09
N LEU A 302 -6.18 -17.40 -20.87
CA LEU A 302 -7.40 -17.82 -20.18
C LEU A 302 -8.63 -17.19 -20.83
N ARG A 303 -9.67 -18.00 -21.09
CA ARG A 303 -10.89 -17.58 -21.81
C ARG A 303 -11.68 -16.46 -21.12
N ASN A 304 -11.51 -16.32 -19.82
CA ASN A 304 -12.21 -15.33 -18.99
C ASN A 304 -11.33 -14.11 -18.67
N VAL A 305 -10.12 -14.03 -19.23
CA VAL A 305 -9.18 -12.93 -18.98
C VAL A 305 -8.90 -12.16 -20.27
N SER A 306 -8.97 -10.83 -20.18
CA SER A 306 -8.52 -9.91 -21.21
C SER A 306 -7.43 -9.00 -20.63
N ILE A 307 -6.23 -9.02 -21.22
CA ILE A 307 -5.14 -8.12 -20.87
C ILE A 307 -4.93 -7.17 -22.04
N GLN A 308 -4.99 -5.87 -21.78
CA GLN A 308 -4.71 -4.82 -22.75
C GLN A 308 -3.58 -3.93 -22.26
N ILE A 309 -2.72 -3.48 -23.17
CA ILE A 309 -1.61 -2.57 -22.88
C ILE A 309 -1.96 -1.17 -23.36
N MET A 310 -1.94 -0.22 -22.44
CA MET A 310 -2.02 1.20 -22.76
C MET A 310 -0.64 1.69 -23.21
N PRO A 311 -0.49 2.19 -24.45
CA PRO A 311 0.79 2.70 -24.93
C PRO A 311 1.19 3.97 -24.17
N THR A 312 2.48 4.12 -23.85
CA THR A 312 2.98 5.34 -23.15
C THR A 312 2.89 6.59 -24.02
N ARG A 313 2.95 6.45 -25.35
CA ARG A 313 2.89 7.58 -26.28
C ARG A 313 1.43 7.88 -26.65
N CYS A 314 0.74 8.59 -25.77
CA CYS A 314 -0.62 9.12 -26.02
C CYS A 314 -0.69 10.61 -25.63
N GLU A 315 -1.41 11.42 -26.42
CA GLU A 315 -1.61 12.85 -26.12
C GLU A 315 -2.72 13.08 -25.08
N GLU A 316 -3.75 12.24 -25.09
CA GLU A 316 -4.89 12.30 -24.17
C GLU A 316 -5.00 11.00 -23.40
N HIS A 317 -5.08 11.08 -22.06
CA HIS A 317 -5.19 9.89 -21.23
C HIS A 317 -6.15 10.06 -20.02
N PRO A 318 -7.33 9.40 -20.02
CA PRO A 318 -8.32 9.48 -18.93
C PRO A 318 -7.92 8.71 -17.65
N GLY A 319 -6.80 7.99 -17.68
CA GLY A 319 -6.22 7.23 -16.57
C GLY A 319 -5.19 8.00 -15.75
N THR A 320 -4.89 9.26 -16.08
CA THR A 320 -3.92 10.09 -15.35
C THR A 320 -4.28 10.30 -13.88
N GLY A 321 -5.56 10.22 -13.52
CA GLY A 321 -6.05 10.23 -12.14
C GLY A 321 -5.78 8.94 -11.35
N GLY A 322 -4.87 8.09 -11.80
CA GLY A 322 -4.44 6.89 -11.08
C GLY A 322 -5.26 5.64 -11.37
N LEU A 323 -5.08 4.60 -10.54
CA LEU A 323 -5.73 3.31 -10.76
C LEU A 323 -7.25 3.44 -10.80
N ILE A 324 -7.89 2.53 -11.50
CA ILE A 324 -9.34 2.36 -11.51
C ILE A 324 -9.62 0.87 -11.32
N GLU A 325 -10.48 0.53 -10.38
CA GLU A 325 -10.98 -0.83 -10.20
C GLU A 325 -12.49 -0.79 -10.05
N VAL A 326 -13.20 -1.67 -10.75
CA VAL A 326 -14.66 -1.85 -10.63
C VAL A 326 -14.95 -3.34 -10.51
N LEU A 327 -15.66 -3.72 -9.46
CA LEU A 327 -16.17 -5.06 -9.21
C LEU A 327 -17.69 -5.05 -9.38
N ARG A 328 -18.24 -5.97 -10.18
CA ARG A 328 -19.68 -6.15 -10.33
C ARG A 328 -20.12 -7.49 -9.75
N PHE A 329 -21.32 -7.53 -9.19
CA PHE A 329 -21.85 -8.68 -8.45
C PHE A 329 -23.09 -9.29 -9.12
N PRO A 330 -23.47 -10.54 -8.79
CA PRO A 330 -24.60 -11.24 -9.41
C PRO A 330 -25.95 -10.52 -9.26
N ASP A 331 -26.11 -9.72 -8.20
CA ASP A 331 -27.33 -8.96 -7.91
C ASP A 331 -27.42 -7.63 -8.69
N GLY A 332 -26.45 -7.35 -9.56
CA GLY A 332 -26.35 -6.11 -10.33
C GLY A 332 -25.73 -4.94 -9.56
N SER A 333 -25.40 -5.12 -8.28
CA SER A 333 -24.64 -4.13 -7.52
C SER A 333 -23.18 -4.08 -7.99
N ALA A 334 -22.49 -2.99 -7.67
CA ALA A 334 -21.07 -2.83 -7.97
C ALA A 334 -20.37 -1.99 -6.91
N VAL A 335 -19.06 -2.20 -6.81
CA VAL A 335 -18.15 -1.39 -6.00
C VAL A 335 -17.01 -0.93 -6.90
N GLY A 336 -16.67 0.35 -6.84
CA GLY A 336 -15.57 0.93 -7.59
C GLY A 336 -14.56 1.61 -6.69
N ARG A 337 -13.34 1.81 -7.18
CA ARG A 337 -12.28 2.57 -6.52
C ARG A 337 -11.44 3.27 -7.56
N SER A 338 -10.96 4.47 -7.24
CA SER A 338 -9.89 5.11 -8.01
C SER A 338 -9.03 5.96 -7.08
N GLU A 339 -7.71 5.93 -7.25
CA GLU A 339 -6.79 6.68 -6.39
C GLU A 339 -7.05 8.18 -6.44
N GLY A 340 -7.17 8.77 -7.63
CA GLY A 340 -7.38 10.21 -7.81
C GLY A 340 -8.83 10.66 -7.75
N ALA A 341 -9.78 9.80 -7.35
CA ALA A 341 -11.18 10.17 -7.23
C ALA A 341 -11.76 9.78 -5.86
N PHE A 342 -12.77 10.53 -5.42
CA PHE A 342 -13.58 10.21 -4.23
C PHE A 342 -12.77 9.94 -2.95
N GLY A 343 -11.61 10.59 -2.81
CA GLY A 343 -10.69 10.41 -1.68
C GLY A 343 -10.07 9.01 -1.59
N SER A 344 -9.93 8.31 -2.72
CA SER A 344 -9.40 6.94 -2.83
C SER A 344 -10.21 5.87 -2.09
N ARG A 345 -11.44 6.20 -1.66
CA ARG A 345 -12.33 5.29 -0.95
C ARG A 345 -13.10 4.41 -1.94
N PRO A 346 -13.44 3.17 -1.57
CA PRO A 346 -14.44 2.39 -2.31
C PRO A 346 -15.77 3.14 -2.38
N VAL A 347 -16.44 3.08 -3.52
CA VAL A 347 -17.72 3.72 -3.78
C VAL A 347 -18.73 2.73 -4.35
N SER A 348 -19.99 2.87 -3.94
CA SER A 348 -21.13 2.09 -4.47
C SER A 348 -22.24 2.98 -5.03
N ASP A 349 -22.08 4.31 -4.98
CA ASP A 349 -23.05 5.23 -5.54
C ASP A 349 -23.12 5.09 -7.08
N PRO A 350 -24.30 4.88 -7.67
CA PRO A 350 -24.43 4.67 -9.12
C PRO A 350 -23.87 5.80 -9.99
N LYS A 351 -23.91 7.07 -9.54
CA LYS A 351 -23.38 8.19 -10.31
C LYS A 351 -21.85 8.17 -10.31
N GLN A 352 -21.24 7.85 -9.18
CA GLN A 352 -19.78 7.68 -9.06
C GLN A 352 -19.29 6.46 -9.86
N LEU A 353 -19.99 5.33 -9.78
CA LEU A 353 -19.69 4.12 -10.55
C LEU A 353 -19.77 4.36 -12.06
N ARG A 354 -20.73 5.18 -12.51
CA ARG A 354 -20.84 5.58 -13.92
C ARG A 354 -19.61 6.35 -14.39
N ILE A 355 -19.07 7.26 -13.57
CA ILE A 355 -17.85 8.01 -13.90
C ILE A 355 -16.66 7.06 -14.05
N LEU A 356 -16.49 6.11 -13.13
CA LEU A 356 -15.41 5.12 -13.20
C LEU A 356 -15.54 4.22 -14.44
N SER A 357 -16.74 3.71 -14.70
CA SER A 357 -17.00 2.86 -15.88
C SER A 357 -16.75 3.63 -17.19
N MET A 358 -17.14 4.91 -17.25
CA MET A 358 -16.92 5.74 -18.43
C MET A 358 -15.43 6.01 -18.68
N ARG A 359 -14.66 6.30 -17.61
CA ARG A 359 -13.20 6.45 -17.70
C ARG A 359 -12.53 5.15 -18.13
N TYR A 360 -12.87 4.04 -17.48
CA TYR A 360 -12.33 2.71 -17.82
C TYR A 360 -12.62 2.33 -19.26
N GLY A 361 -13.85 2.57 -19.74
CA GLY A 361 -14.24 2.33 -21.13
C GLY A 361 -13.39 3.12 -22.13
N MET A 362 -13.08 4.39 -21.86
CA MET A 362 -12.20 5.19 -22.73
C MET A 362 -10.75 4.72 -22.69
N ILE A 363 -10.23 4.35 -21.51
CA ILE A 363 -8.89 3.75 -21.38
C ILE A 363 -8.80 2.48 -22.22
N ARG A 364 -9.82 1.61 -22.13
CA ARG A 364 -9.89 0.37 -22.90
C ARG A 364 -9.95 0.62 -24.41
N ALA A 365 -10.65 1.66 -24.84
CA ALA A 365 -10.73 2.02 -26.26
C ALA A 365 -9.42 2.59 -26.83
N GLN A 366 -8.57 3.18 -25.98
CA GLN A 366 -7.26 3.71 -26.37
C GLN A 366 -6.13 2.68 -26.25
N ALA A 367 -6.30 1.68 -25.40
CA ALA A 367 -5.35 0.59 -25.24
C ALA A 367 -5.27 -0.27 -26.51
N LEU A 368 -4.15 -0.98 -26.66
CA LEU A 368 -4.01 -2.01 -27.68
C LEU A 368 -5.08 -3.08 -27.50
N THR A 369 -5.53 -3.68 -28.61
CA THR A 369 -6.46 -4.82 -28.55
C THR A 369 -5.85 -5.95 -27.71
N PRO A 370 -6.64 -6.89 -27.15
CA PRO A 370 -6.08 -8.00 -26.38
C PRO A 370 -5.04 -8.81 -27.16
N ARG A 371 -5.26 -9.00 -28.47
CA ARG A 371 -4.31 -9.69 -29.35
C ARG A 371 -3.01 -8.92 -29.52
N ASP A 372 -3.10 -7.63 -29.88
CA ASP A 372 -1.92 -6.79 -30.10
C ASP A 372 -1.15 -6.56 -28.80
N SER A 373 -1.83 -6.60 -27.67
CA SER A 373 -1.25 -6.54 -26.33
C SER A 373 -0.38 -7.75 -26.03
N LEU A 374 -0.79 -8.96 -26.37
CA LEU A 374 0.06 -10.15 -26.18
C LEU A 374 1.29 -10.11 -27.10
N ILE A 375 1.12 -9.69 -28.37
CA ILE A 375 2.25 -9.47 -29.29
C ILE A 375 3.22 -8.42 -28.72
N PHE A 376 2.69 -7.35 -28.14
CA PHE A 376 3.50 -6.33 -27.47
C PHE A 376 4.29 -6.94 -26.30
N VAL A 377 3.66 -7.74 -25.43
CA VAL A 377 4.33 -8.41 -24.31
C VAL A 377 5.44 -9.36 -24.80
N GLU A 378 5.18 -10.16 -25.85
CA GLU A 378 6.19 -11.04 -26.46
C GLU A 378 7.39 -10.25 -26.98
N ARG A 379 7.16 -9.10 -27.61
CA ARG A 379 8.24 -8.23 -28.08
C ARG A 379 9.07 -7.70 -26.91
N VAL A 380 8.44 -7.17 -25.86
CA VAL A 380 9.16 -6.68 -24.67
C VAL A 380 9.92 -7.81 -23.98
N LEU A 381 9.36 -9.03 -23.93
CA LEU A 381 10.04 -10.22 -23.41
C LEU A 381 11.29 -10.61 -24.22
N GLY A 382 11.29 -10.35 -25.53
CA GLY A 382 12.47 -10.52 -26.38
C GLY A 382 13.56 -9.46 -26.16
N GLU A 383 13.21 -8.31 -25.59
CA GLU A 383 14.12 -7.20 -25.27
C GLU A 383 14.80 -7.38 -23.89
N THR A 384 14.22 -8.18 -22.99
CA THR A 384 14.75 -8.46 -21.64
C THR A 384 15.81 -9.55 -21.64
#